data_AF-A0A7C3M016-F1
#
_entry.id   AF-A0A7C3M016-F1
#
_cell.length_a   1.000
_cell.length_b   1.000
_cell.length_c   1.000
_cell.angle_alpha   90.00
_cell.angle_beta   90.00
_cell.angle_gamma   90.00
#
_symmetry.space_group_name_H-M   'P 1'
#
loop_
_entity.id
_entity.type
_entity.pdbx_description
1 polymer ?
#
loop_
_entity_poly.entity_id
_entity_poly.type
_entity_poly.pdbx_seq_one_letter_code
_entity_poly.pdbx_strand_id
1 'polypeptide(L)'
;MHIYAQLTRSKMNQIETIILEFFENYPEAKIADIIEQTGIARRTLQKYLKLLVEQENLEVHGQGRGRYYRRVYQNKEELSHLAVLKNEMLIGKLTYGNGSYQFNYDKNYQGVDLLELSRASNNFSATLYPIFENLLPEYERRRKLLNNFSDPASILPTLDNVQGDFKFIPYYELFKYKSSQETRPVWHTVKHHILSENSYPNLWEYRLDISDEILEERSQEEHSSLSGYQHKIDIHVDFEKGVITEAK
;
A
#
# COMPACT_ATOMS: atom_id res chain seq x y z
N MET A 1 15.84 -33.01 -8.89
CA MET A 1 15.23 -32.74 -10.22
C MET A 1 15.52 -31.29 -10.55
N HIS A 2 16.57 -31.06 -11.34
CA HIS A 2 17.28 -29.78 -11.43
C HIS A 2 17.54 -29.45 -12.91
N ILE A 3 16.47 -29.44 -13.70
CA ILE A 3 16.49 -29.16 -15.13
C ILE A 3 15.13 -28.50 -15.44
N TYR A 4 15.15 -27.39 -16.20
CA TYR A 4 14.00 -26.54 -16.63
C TYR A 4 13.79 -25.17 -15.96
N ALA A 5 14.87 -24.40 -15.75
CA ALA A 5 14.73 -22.94 -15.64
C ALA A 5 15.88 -22.16 -16.32
N GLN A 6 16.45 -22.71 -17.40
CA GLN A 6 17.50 -22.04 -18.22
C GLN A 6 17.14 -21.86 -19.70
N LEU A 7 15.86 -21.88 -20.06
CA LEU A 7 15.35 -21.59 -21.40
C LEU A 7 14.13 -20.67 -21.17
N THR A 8 14.09 -19.37 -21.46
CA THR A 8 14.69 -18.56 -22.52
C THR A 8 14.69 -17.08 -22.08
N ARG A 9 15.81 -16.53 -21.58
CA ARG A 9 16.04 -15.08 -21.69
C ARG A 9 16.65 -14.82 -23.07
N SER A 10 15.79 -14.69 -24.08
CA SER A 10 16.20 -14.01 -25.31
C SER A 10 16.69 -12.62 -24.90
N LYS A 11 17.89 -12.25 -25.33
CA LYS A 11 18.47 -10.93 -25.05
C LYS A 11 17.56 -9.89 -25.74
N MET A 12 16.67 -9.25 -24.99
CA MET A 12 15.71 -8.27 -25.55
C MET A 12 16.46 -7.22 -26.34
N ASN A 13 15.92 -6.87 -27.50
CA ASN A 13 16.49 -5.86 -28.37
C ASN A 13 16.32 -4.48 -27.71
N GLN A 14 17.30 -3.58 -27.87
CA GLN A 14 17.25 -2.21 -27.37
C GLN A 14 15.95 -1.48 -27.76
N ILE A 15 15.41 -1.73 -28.95
CA ILE A 15 14.15 -1.14 -29.39
C ILE A 15 12.93 -1.72 -28.65
N GLU A 16 12.95 -3.01 -28.33
CA GLU A 16 11.90 -3.63 -27.50
C GLU A 16 11.90 -3.05 -26.10
N THR A 17 13.08 -2.86 -25.51
CA THR A 17 13.25 -2.23 -24.19
C THR A 17 12.71 -0.80 -24.17
N ILE A 18 13.06 0.04 -25.15
CA ILE A 18 12.57 1.42 -25.26
C ILE A 18 11.04 1.46 -25.36
N ILE A 19 10.44 0.56 -26.13
CA ILE A 19 8.98 0.49 -26.28
C ILE A 19 8.34 0.06 -24.96
N LEU A 20 8.87 -0.94 -24.27
CA LEU A 20 8.32 -1.37 -22.98
C LEU A 20 8.47 -0.28 -21.90
N GLU A 21 9.62 0.38 -21.80
CA GLU A 21 9.84 1.52 -20.90
C GLU A 21 8.87 2.68 -21.15
N PHE A 22 8.52 2.93 -22.42
CA PHE A 22 7.46 3.87 -22.75
C PHE A 22 6.11 3.43 -22.14
N PHE A 23 5.76 2.15 -22.26
CA PHE A 23 4.51 1.60 -21.72
C PHE A 23 4.45 1.55 -20.18
N GLU A 24 5.60 1.57 -19.49
CA GLU A 24 5.62 1.73 -18.02
C GLU A 24 5.09 3.09 -17.57
N ASN A 25 5.21 4.12 -18.43
CA ASN A 25 4.71 5.46 -18.17
C ASN A 25 3.34 5.72 -18.81
N TYR A 26 3.04 5.03 -19.91
CA TYR A 26 1.80 5.14 -20.68
C TYR A 26 1.24 3.74 -20.96
N PRO A 27 0.48 3.15 -20.01
CA PRO A 27 0.03 1.75 -20.09
C PRO A 27 -0.78 1.41 -21.33
N GLU A 28 -1.38 2.43 -21.97
CA GLU A 28 -2.10 2.35 -23.24
C GLU A 28 -1.67 3.48 -24.15
N ALA A 29 -1.42 3.18 -25.44
CA ALA A 29 -1.00 4.19 -26.40
C ALA A 29 -1.31 3.82 -27.85
N LYS A 30 -1.50 4.83 -28.69
CA LYS A 30 -1.55 4.66 -30.15
C LYS A 30 -0.15 4.80 -30.74
N ILE A 31 0.00 4.31 -31.98
CA ILE A 31 1.25 4.42 -32.73
C ILE A 31 1.74 5.87 -32.83
N ALA A 32 0.84 6.84 -32.96
CA ALA A 32 1.22 8.25 -33.05
C ALA A 32 1.94 8.72 -31.78
N ASP A 33 1.37 8.42 -30.61
CA ASP A 33 1.89 8.81 -29.30
C ASP A 33 3.26 8.16 -29.03
N ILE A 34 3.41 6.88 -29.41
CA ILE A 34 4.67 6.16 -29.26
C ILE A 34 5.76 6.77 -30.16
N ILE A 35 5.44 7.12 -31.42
CA ILE A 35 6.41 7.74 -32.34
C ILE A 35 6.86 9.10 -31.82
N GLU A 36 5.92 9.92 -31.34
CA GLU A 36 6.21 11.26 -30.82
C GLU A 36 7.16 11.21 -29.62
N GLN A 37 6.96 10.26 -28.71
CA GLN A 37 7.72 10.18 -27.46
C GLN A 37 9.02 9.37 -27.57
N THR A 38 9.08 8.36 -28.44
CA THR A 38 10.26 7.48 -28.57
C THR A 38 11.17 7.84 -29.75
N GLY A 39 10.68 8.62 -30.72
CA GLY A 39 11.39 8.94 -31.96
C GLY A 39 11.61 7.75 -32.90
N ILE A 40 11.01 6.59 -32.61
CA ILE A 40 11.18 5.37 -33.41
C ILE A 40 10.43 5.51 -34.74
N ALA A 41 11.12 5.26 -35.86
CA ALA A 41 10.51 5.29 -37.18
C ALA A 41 9.32 4.33 -37.29
N ARG A 42 8.21 4.78 -37.89
CA ARG A 42 6.93 4.06 -37.94
C ARG A 42 7.02 2.60 -38.38
N ARG A 43 7.81 2.32 -39.42
CA ARG A 43 7.99 0.96 -39.96
C ARG A 43 8.70 0.05 -38.96
N THR A 44 9.70 0.58 -38.26
CA THR A 44 10.43 -0.11 -37.19
C THR A 44 9.52 -0.36 -36.00
N LEU A 45 8.79 0.66 -35.55
CA LEU A 45 7.83 0.53 -34.44
C LEU A 45 6.76 -0.53 -34.73
N GLN A 46 6.17 -0.54 -35.93
CA GLN A 46 5.15 -1.55 -36.29
C GLN A 46 5.70 -2.98 -36.26
N LYS A 47 6.94 -3.19 -36.69
CA LYS A 47 7.62 -4.48 -36.60
C LYS A 47 7.74 -4.93 -35.14
N TYR A 48 8.25 -4.06 -34.27
CA TYR A 48 8.49 -4.41 -32.87
C TYR A 48 7.22 -4.49 -32.04
N LEU A 49 6.20 -3.68 -32.30
CA LEU A 49 4.88 -3.84 -31.70
C LEU A 49 4.26 -5.20 -32.07
N LYS A 50 4.44 -5.65 -33.31
CA LYS A 50 3.99 -6.99 -33.72
C LYS A 50 4.72 -8.08 -32.94
N LEU A 51 6.04 -7.98 -32.82
CA LEU A 51 6.86 -8.92 -32.04
C LEU A 51 6.46 -8.94 -30.56
N LEU A 52 6.28 -7.77 -29.94
CA LEU A 52 5.87 -7.65 -28.55
C LEU A 52 4.46 -8.19 -28.30
N VAL A 53 3.55 -8.10 -29.28
CA VAL A 53 2.23 -8.75 -29.21
C VAL A 53 2.35 -10.27 -29.37
N GLU A 54 3.18 -10.75 -30.30
CA GLU A 54 3.45 -12.19 -30.47
C GLU A 54 4.14 -12.81 -29.25
N GLN A 55 4.92 -12.02 -28.51
CA GLN A 55 5.53 -12.38 -27.22
C GLN A 55 4.57 -12.18 -26.03
N GLU A 56 3.32 -11.80 -26.27
CA GLU A 56 2.30 -11.45 -25.26
C GLU A 56 2.78 -10.42 -24.22
N ASN A 57 3.72 -9.55 -24.60
CA ASN A 57 4.09 -8.36 -23.83
C ASN A 57 3.13 -7.19 -24.05
N LEU A 58 2.36 -7.20 -25.16
CA LEU A 58 1.36 -6.20 -25.49
C LEU A 58 0.08 -6.86 -26.02
N GLU A 59 -1.05 -6.21 -25.79
CA GLU A 59 -2.35 -6.54 -26.37
C GLU A 59 -2.76 -5.46 -27.38
N VAL A 60 -3.56 -5.87 -28.37
CA VAL A 60 -4.09 -4.96 -29.39
C VAL A 60 -5.57 -4.77 -29.16
N HIS A 61 -6.00 -3.51 -29.07
CA HIS A 61 -7.40 -3.15 -28.95
C HIS A 61 -7.83 -2.17 -30.06
N GLY A 62 -9.12 -2.22 -30.42
CA GLY A 62 -9.71 -1.40 -31.47
C GLY A 62 -9.34 -1.82 -32.90
N GLN A 63 -9.91 -1.13 -33.89
CA GLN A 63 -9.68 -1.40 -35.33
C GLN A 63 -9.43 -0.11 -36.12
N GLY A 64 -8.68 -0.23 -37.22
CA GLY A 64 -8.39 0.88 -38.13
C GLY A 64 -7.71 2.06 -37.45
N ARG A 65 -8.31 3.26 -37.52
CA ARG A 65 -7.79 4.50 -36.90
C ARG A 65 -7.92 4.51 -35.36
N GLY A 66 -8.74 3.62 -34.80
CA GLY A 66 -8.93 3.47 -33.35
C GLY A 66 -8.01 2.42 -32.71
N ARG A 67 -7.05 1.86 -33.45
CA ARG A 67 -6.15 0.83 -32.94
C ARG A 67 -5.17 1.41 -31.92
N TYR A 68 -5.13 0.82 -30.73
CA TYR A 68 -4.18 1.12 -29.67
C TYR A 68 -3.60 -0.17 -29.08
N TYR A 69 -2.49 -0.02 -28.36
CA TYR A 69 -1.76 -1.11 -27.74
C TYR A 69 -1.79 -0.92 -26.23
N ARG A 70 -1.90 -2.02 -25.49
CA ARG A 70 -1.89 -2.06 -24.03
C ARG A 70 -0.77 -2.97 -23.55
N ARG A 71 -0.08 -2.62 -22.47
CA ARG A 71 0.92 -3.48 -21.85
C ARG A 71 0.27 -4.72 -21.23
N VAL A 72 0.81 -5.90 -21.53
CA VAL A 72 0.43 -7.19 -20.95
C VAL A 72 1.61 -7.71 -20.17
N TYR A 73 1.41 -7.97 -18.88
CA TYR A 73 2.46 -8.41 -17.99
C TYR A 73 2.39 -9.94 -17.86
N GLN A 74 3.30 -10.63 -18.57
CA GLN A 74 3.48 -12.06 -18.42
C GLN A 74 4.35 -12.32 -17.18
N ASN A 75 3.77 -12.98 -16.18
CA ASN A 75 4.29 -13.23 -14.83
C ASN A 75 4.15 -12.05 -13.86
N LYS A 76 3.59 -12.37 -12.68
CA LYS A 76 3.56 -11.58 -11.44
C LYS A 76 4.98 -11.30 -10.88
N GLU A 77 5.86 -10.72 -11.69
CA GLU A 77 7.08 -10.02 -11.25
C GLU A 77 6.94 -8.52 -11.60
N GLU A 78 5.71 -8.01 -11.46
CA GLU A 78 5.34 -6.63 -11.68
C GLU A 78 5.84 -5.78 -10.52
N LEU A 79 6.55 -4.70 -10.86
CA LEU A 79 6.60 -3.55 -9.98
C LEU A 79 5.15 -3.13 -9.70
N SER A 80 4.72 -3.35 -8.47
CA SER A 80 3.42 -2.97 -7.98
C SER A 80 3.42 -1.48 -7.65
N HIS A 81 2.25 -0.87 -7.78
CA HIS A 81 2.08 0.57 -7.64
C HIS A 81 0.92 0.91 -6.73
N LEU A 82 1.19 1.70 -5.69
CA LEU A 82 0.19 2.25 -4.79
C LEU A 82 0.17 3.76 -4.92
N ALA A 83 -1.03 4.31 -5.09
CA ALA A 83 -1.30 5.71 -4.80
C ALA A 83 -1.29 5.88 -3.28
N VAL A 84 -0.48 6.81 -2.79
CA VAL A 84 -0.41 7.18 -1.38
C VAL A 84 -1.19 8.46 -1.19
N LEU A 85 -2.23 8.40 -0.38
CA LEU A 85 -3.04 9.54 0.00
C LEU A 85 -2.80 9.86 1.47
N LYS A 86 -2.82 11.16 1.80
CA LYS A 86 -2.82 11.67 3.16
C LYS A 86 -3.92 12.71 3.29
N ASN A 87 -4.82 12.56 4.26
CA ASN A 87 -6.01 13.43 4.40
C ASN A 87 -6.83 13.49 3.10
N GLU A 88 -7.09 12.34 2.48
CA GLU A 88 -7.81 12.22 1.20
C GLU A 88 -7.15 12.95 0.01
N MET A 89 -5.94 13.52 0.20
CA MET A 89 -5.15 14.17 -0.84
C MET A 89 -4.09 13.20 -1.35
N LEU A 90 -4.01 13.02 -2.67
CA LEU A 90 -2.92 12.28 -3.29
C LEU A 90 -1.60 13.01 -3.02
N ILE A 91 -0.67 12.34 -2.34
CA ILE A 91 0.64 12.91 -2.05
C ILE A 91 1.75 12.32 -2.94
N GLY A 92 1.56 11.11 -3.47
CA GLY A 92 2.55 10.46 -4.31
C GLY A 92 2.23 9.01 -4.68
N LYS A 93 3.20 8.38 -5.32
CA LYS A 93 3.18 6.99 -5.81
C LYS A 93 4.31 6.20 -5.13
N LEU A 94 3.94 5.11 -4.46
CA LEU A 94 4.86 4.08 -3.99
C LEU A 94 4.93 2.96 -5.03
N THR A 95 6.12 2.72 -5.56
CA THR A 95 6.43 1.60 -6.45
C THR A 95 7.25 0.59 -5.66
N TYR A 96 6.92 -0.70 -5.76
CA TYR A 96 7.66 -1.75 -5.07
C TYR A 96 7.67 -3.05 -5.87
N GLY A 97 8.69 -3.88 -5.67
CA GLY A 97 8.91 -5.13 -6.38
C GLY A 97 10.37 -5.30 -6.77
N ASN A 98 10.76 -6.52 -7.13
CA ASN A 98 12.14 -6.87 -7.49
C ASN A 98 13.19 -6.49 -6.39
N GLY A 99 12.78 -6.51 -5.12
CA GLY A 99 13.66 -6.19 -3.98
C GLY A 99 13.96 -4.70 -3.81
N SER A 100 13.14 -3.81 -4.38
CA SER A 100 13.32 -2.37 -4.27
C SER A 100 12.01 -1.63 -4.07
N TYR A 101 12.11 -0.46 -3.44
CA TYR A 101 11.01 0.48 -3.19
C TYR A 101 11.41 1.84 -3.74
N GLN A 102 10.48 2.50 -4.41
CA GLN A 102 10.65 3.86 -4.92
C GLN A 102 9.43 4.70 -4.55
N PHE A 103 9.66 5.90 -4.03
CA PHE A 103 8.57 6.85 -3.75
C PHE A 103 8.74 8.14 -4.55
N ASN A 104 7.70 8.51 -5.30
CA ASN A 104 7.66 9.74 -6.07
C ASN A 104 6.48 10.60 -5.61
N TYR A 105 6.75 11.85 -5.24
CA TYR A 105 5.68 12.80 -4.92
C TYR A 105 4.81 13.10 -6.13
N ASP A 106 3.53 13.34 -5.90
CA ASP A 106 2.63 13.86 -6.94
C ASP A 106 3.06 15.27 -7.32
N LYS A 107 3.04 15.58 -8.62
CA LYS A 107 3.48 16.89 -9.14
C LYS A 107 2.62 18.04 -8.61
N ASN A 108 1.38 17.78 -8.23
CA ASN A 108 0.44 18.77 -7.74
C ASN A 108 0.43 18.85 -6.21
N TYR A 109 1.10 17.94 -5.51
CA TYR A 109 1.19 18.00 -4.05
C TYR A 109 2.09 19.16 -3.63
N GLN A 110 1.57 20.13 -2.86
CA GLN A 110 2.33 21.30 -2.38
C GLN A 110 2.62 21.26 -0.87
N GLY A 111 2.31 20.13 -0.21
CA GLY A 111 2.54 19.97 1.23
C GLY A 111 4.00 19.70 1.59
N VAL A 112 4.24 19.43 2.87
CA VAL A 112 5.58 19.17 3.41
C VAL A 112 6.07 17.79 3.01
N ASP A 113 7.37 17.66 2.82
CA ASP A 113 8.02 16.36 2.61
C ASP A 113 7.76 15.44 3.81
N LEU A 114 7.45 14.18 3.49
CA LEU A 114 7.43 13.08 4.44
C LEU A 114 8.83 12.85 5.01
N LEU A 115 8.87 12.40 6.26
CA LEU A 115 10.12 12.07 6.95
C LEU A 115 10.95 11.10 6.10
N GLU A 116 12.23 11.41 5.91
CA GLU A 116 13.21 10.62 5.11
C GLU A 116 12.92 10.50 3.60
N LEU A 117 11.91 11.20 3.09
CA LEU A 117 11.54 11.19 1.67
C LEU A 117 11.61 12.63 1.13
N SER A 118 12.67 12.99 0.43
CA SER A 118 12.82 14.35 -0.10
C SER A 118 12.37 14.46 -1.55
N ARG A 119 11.75 15.59 -1.92
CA ARG A 119 11.43 15.91 -3.33
C ARG A 119 12.65 16.18 -4.20
N ALA A 120 13.74 16.61 -3.59
CA ALA A 120 14.97 16.98 -4.29
C ALA A 120 15.86 15.76 -4.61
N SER A 121 15.49 14.58 -4.10
CA SER A 121 16.26 13.35 -4.21
C SER A 121 15.44 12.23 -4.86
N ASN A 122 16.15 11.32 -5.53
CA ASN A 122 15.56 10.06 -5.95
C ASN A 122 15.36 9.18 -4.71
N ASN A 123 14.11 9.00 -4.28
CA ASN A 123 13.80 8.14 -3.13
C ASN A 123 13.76 6.70 -3.62
N PHE A 124 14.88 5.99 -3.46
CA PHE A 124 15.01 4.55 -3.67
C PHE A 124 15.50 3.89 -2.38
N SER A 125 14.98 2.71 -2.08
CA SER A 125 15.36 1.92 -0.92
C SER A 125 15.27 0.43 -1.22
N ALA A 126 16.13 -0.37 -0.58
CA ALA A 126 16.03 -1.83 -0.62
C ALA A 126 14.97 -2.38 0.37
N THR A 127 14.56 -1.56 1.33
CA THR A 127 13.54 -1.89 2.33
C THR A 127 12.40 -0.88 2.28
N LEU A 128 11.21 -1.26 2.75
CA LEU A 128 10.10 -0.33 2.85
C LEU A 128 10.49 0.85 3.77
N TYR A 129 10.10 2.06 3.37
CA TYR A 129 10.42 3.27 4.13
C TYR A 129 9.85 3.20 5.55
N PRO A 130 10.57 3.65 6.60
CA PRO A 130 10.11 3.55 7.98
C PRO A 130 8.71 4.14 8.20
N ILE A 131 8.40 5.26 7.54
CA ILE A 131 7.07 5.89 7.61
C ILE A 131 5.92 5.01 7.11
N PHE A 132 6.20 4.05 6.21
CA PHE A 132 5.22 3.08 5.71
C PHE A 132 5.34 1.72 6.40
N GLU A 133 6.54 1.32 6.83
CA GLU A 133 6.75 0.08 7.58
C GLU A 133 6.04 0.13 8.94
N ASN A 134 6.10 1.28 9.63
CA ASN A 134 5.43 1.50 10.92
C ASN A 134 3.89 1.45 10.84
N LEU A 135 3.33 1.40 9.63
CA LEU A 135 1.90 1.26 9.40
C LEU A 135 1.45 -0.21 9.36
N LEU A 136 2.42 -1.12 9.18
CA LEU A 136 2.14 -2.54 9.10
C LEU A 136 1.87 -3.11 10.50
N PRO A 137 0.92 -4.07 10.64
CA PRO A 137 0.78 -4.83 11.87
C PRO A 137 2.08 -5.55 12.24
N GLU A 138 2.28 -5.83 13.52
CA GLU A 138 3.46 -6.52 14.03
C GLU A 138 3.18 -8.02 14.34
N TYR A 139 4.25 -8.77 14.67
CA TYR A 139 4.22 -10.16 15.16
C TYR A 139 3.37 -11.16 14.34
N GLU A 140 2.51 -11.93 14.99
CA GLU A 140 1.73 -13.03 14.38
C GLU A 140 0.76 -12.52 13.33
N ARG A 141 0.18 -11.33 13.51
CA ARG A 141 -0.71 -10.72 12.53
C ARG A 141 0.04 -10.37 11.26
N ARG A 142 1.25 -9.80 11.38
CA ARG A 142 2.15 -9.57 10.24
C ARG A 142 2.48 -10.86 9.52
N ARG A 143 2.85 -11.90 10.26
CA ARG A 143 3.22 -13.21 9.70
C ARG A 143 2.08 -13.84 8.91
N LYS A 144 0.85 -13.80 9.45
CA LYS A 144 -0.35 -14.29 8.77
C LYS A 144 -0.65 -13.52 7.49
N LEU A 145 -0.46 -12.19 7.48
CA LEU A 145 -0.66 -11.37 6.29
C LEU A 145 0.42 -11.63 5.24
N LEU A 146 1.69 -11.65 5.64
CA LEU A 146 2.83 -11.92 4.74
C LEU A 146 2.76 -13.33 4.11
N ASN A 147 2.12 -14.32 4.75
CA ASN A 147 1.92 -15.63 4.12
C ASN A 147 1.13 -15.55 2.80
N ASN A 148 0.32 -14.50 2.61
CA ASN A 148 -0.49 -14.29 1.41
C ASN A 148 0.14 -13.31 0.41
N PHE A 149 1.25 -12.66 0.77
CA PHE A 149 1.86 -11.58 -0.02
C PHE A 149 3.38 -11.72 -0.08
N SER A 150 3.93 -11.61 -1.28
CA SER A 150 5.38 -11.68 -1.50
C SER A 150 6.14 -10.44 -1.02
N ASP A 151 5.47 -9.29 -0.87
CA ASP A 151 6.07 -8.02 -0.49
C ASP A 151 5.24 -7.34 0.62
N PRO A 152 5.88 -6.85 1.70
CA PRO A 152 5.21 -6.10 2.78
C PRO A 152 4.32 -4.94 2.33
N ALA A 153 4.71 -4.20 1.28
CA ALA A 153 3.91 -3.08 0.80
C ALA A 153 2.56 -3.53 0.20
N SER A 154 2.43 -4.79 -0.20
CA SER A 154 1.17 -5.34 -0.71
C SER A 154 0.09 -5.45 0.36
N ILE A 155 0.48 -5.41 1.64
CA ILE A 155 -0.44 -5.41 2.77
C ILE A 155 -1.11 -4.05 2.91
N LEU A 156 -0.42 -2.95 2.63
CA LEU A 156 -0.89 -1.57 2.85
C LEU A 156 -2.31 -1.28 2.32
N PRO A 157 -2.71 -1.67 1.09
CA PRO A 157 -4.07 -1.42 0.61
C PRO A 157 -5.16 -2.26 1.28
N THR A 158 -4.79 -3.33 2.00
CA THR A 158 -5.73 -4.21 2.73
C THR A 158 -6.00 -3.73 4.16
N LEU A 159 -5.23 -2.76 4.64
CA LEU A 159 -5.36 -2.23 5.98
C LEU A 159 -6.43 -1.13 5.98
N ASP A 160 -7.62 -1.48 6.47
CA ASP A 160 -8.64 -0.47 6.77
C ASP A 160 -8.17 0.41 7.93
N ASN A 161 -8.15 1.72 7.70
CA ASN A 161 -7.92 2.74 8.73
C ASN A 161 -6.57 2.59 9.45
N VAL A 162 -5.49 2.44 8.67
CA VAL A 162 -4.11 2.53 9.13
C VAL A 162 -3.96 3.71 10.10
N GLN A 163 -3.31 3.51 11.26
CA GLN A 163 -3.08 4.59 12.24
C GLN A 163 -2.57 5.87 11.56
N GLY A 164 -3.42 6.91 11.56
CA GLY A 164 -3.13 8.20 10.95
C GLY A 164 -3.95 8.51 9.69
N ASP A 165 -3.58 9.60 9.02
CA ASP A 165 -4.33 10.13 7.88
C ASP A 165 -3.98 9.46 6.54
N PHE A 166 -3.25 8.34 6.54
CA PHE A 166 -2.77 7.68 5.32
C PHE A 166 -3.77 6.68 4.74
N LYS A 167 -3.84 6.63 3.41
CA LYS A 167 -4.60 5.65 2.65
C LYS A 167 -3.82 5.19 1.43
N PHE A 168 -3.79 3.88 1.19
CA PHE A 168 -3.10 3.28 0.06
C PHE A 168 -4.12 2.63 -0.86
N ILE A 169 -4.06 2.98 -2.14
CA ILE A 169 -4.98 2.46 -3.16
C ILE A 169 -4.12 1.90 -4.29
N PRO A 170 -4.42 0.70 -4.83
CA PRO A 170 -3.79 0.26 -6.06
C PRO A 170 -3.87 1.35 -7.12
N TYR A 171 -2.73 1.72 -7.71
CA TYR A 171 -2.66 2.94 -8.53
C TYR A 171 -3.62 2.90 -9.72
N TYR A 172 -3.85 1.70 -10.28
CA TYR A 172 -4.82 1.48 -11.36
C TYR A 172 -6.28 1.66 -10.91
N GLU A 173 -6.59 1.74 -9.61
CA GLU A 173 -7.94 2.00 -9.08
C GLU A 173 -8.13 3.45 -8.65
N LEU A 174 -7.09 4.29 -8.69
CA LEU A 174 -7.15 5.68 -8.27
C LEU A 174 -8.25 6.48 -9.00
N PHE A 175 -8.55 6.16 -10.26
CA PHE A 175 -9.63 6.82 -11.01
C PHE A 175 -11.03 6.54 -10.46
N LYS A 176 -11.22 5.45 -9.71
CA LYS A 176 -12.48 5.08 -9.05
C LYS A 176 -12.63 5.78 -7.71
N TYR A 177 -11.52 6.26 -7.14
CA TYR A 177 -11.51 6.88 -5.84
C TYR A 177 -12.30 8.19 -5.87
N LYS A 178 -13.32 8.25 -5.03
CA LYS A 178 -14.07 9.46 -4.72
C LYS A 178 -13.75 9.81 -3.28
N SER A 179 -13.17 10.98 -3.08
CA SER A 179 -12.98 11.50 -1.72
C SER A 179 -14.35 11.65 -1.08
N SER A 180 -14.59 10.89 -0.01
CA SER A 180 -15.68 11.18 0.90
C SER A 180 -15.19 12.34 1.77
N GLN A 181 -15.18 13.56 1.25
CA GLN A 181 -15.17 14.74 2.10
C GLN A 181 -16.51 14.82 2.84
N GLU A 182 -16.85 13.79 3.62
CA GLU A 182 -17.61 14.06 4.82
C GLU A 182 -16.74 15.03 5.61
N THR A 183 -17.30 16.20 5.92
CA THR A 183 -16.65 17.20 6.75
C THR A 183 -16.19 16.51 8.02
N ARG A 184 -14.90 16.12 8.08
CA ARG A 184 -14.32 15.56 9.30
C ARG A 184 -14.61 16.58 10.38
N PRO A 185 -15.40 16.24 11.41
CA PRO A 185 -15.76 17.19 12.41
C PRO A 185 -14.49 17.71 13.06
N VAL A 186 -14.30 19.02 13.02
CA VAL A 186 -13.11 19.65 13.58
C VAL A 186 -13.17 19.48 15.08
N TRP A 187 -12.06 19.16 15.75
CA TRP A 187 -12.05 18.91 17.20
C TRP A 187 -12.89 19.92 18.00
N HIS A 188 -12.77 21.21 17.70
CA HIS A 188 -13.51 22.25 18.40
C HIS A 188 -15.04 22.19 18.20
N THR A 189 -15.54 21.63 17.09
CA THR A 189 -16.98 21.49 16.80
C THR A 189 -17.59 20.25 17.47
N VAL A 190 -16.79 19.22 17.77
CA VAL A 190 -17.28 17.97 18.38
C VAL A 190 -16.73 17.68 19.77
N LYS A 191 -15.81 18.50 20.30
CA LYS A 191 -15.22 18.28 21.64
C LYS A 191 -16.27 18.12 22.73
N HIS A 192 -17.39 18.83 22.66
CA HIS A 192 -18.44 18.72 23.68
C HIS A 192 -19.22 17.41 23.59
N HIS A 193 -19.36 16.86 22.37
CA HIS A 193 -19.94 15.54 22.15
C HIS A 193 -18.95 14.42 22.51
N ILE A 194 -17.67 14.57 22.17
CA ILE A 194 -16.61 13.59 22.47
C ILE A 194 -16.31 13.56 23.97
N LEU A 195 -16.11 14.73 24.58
CA LEU A 195 -15.80 14.84 26.00
C LEU A 195 -17.04 14.57 26.86
N SER A 196 -18.25 14.88 26.36
CA SER A 196 -19.50 14.80 27.13
C SER A 196 -19.38 15.47 28.52
N GLU A 197 -20.36 15.31 29.40
CA GLU A 197 -20.15 15.44 30.84
C GLU A 197 -19.58 14.13 31.37
N ASN A 198 -18.26 13.92 31.22
CA ASN A 198 -17.59 12.78 31.83
C ASN A 198 -16.85 13.21 33.10
N SER A 199 -17.26 12.69 34.25
CA SER A 199 -16.36 12.62 35.41
C SER A 199 -15.24 11.66 35.05
N TYR A 200 -14.05 12.19 34.76
CA TYR A 200 -12.85 11.41 34.51
C TYR A 200 -12.70 10.38 35.64
N PRO A 201 -12.81 9.07 35.37
CA PRO A 201 -12.78 8.07 36.42
C PRO A 201 -11.32 7.81 36.77
N ASN A 202 -10.70 8.74 37.49
CA ASN A 202 -9.30 8.53 37.86
C ASN A 202 -9.14 7.38 38.87
N LEU A 203 -10.20 6.92 39.53
CA LEU A 203 -10.21 5.72 40.36
C LEU A 203 -11.63 5.13 40.40
N TRP A 204 -11.81 3.95 39.82
CA TRP A 204 -12.98 3.12 40.06
C TRP A 204 -12.73 2.33 41.36
N GLU A 205 -13.55 2.52 42.41
CA GLU A 205 -13.49 1.75 43.67
C GLU A 205 -14.03 0.32 43.49
N TYR A 206 -13.40 -0.44 42.59
CA TYR A 206 -13.81 -1.80 42.24
C TYR A 206 -12.79 -2.79 42.78
N ARG A 207 -13.27 -3.97 43.18
CA ARG A 207 -12.41 -5.09 43.52
C ARG A 207 -11.90 -5.73 42.23
N LEU A 208 -10.59 -5.70 42.04
CA LEU A 208 -9.91 -6.46 40.99
C LEU A 208 -9.89 -7.94 41.37
N ASP A 209 -10.47 -8.77 40.51
CA ASP A 209 -10.48 -10.23 40.57
C ASP A 209 -9.78 -10.77 39.32
N ILE A 210 -8.53 -10.31 39.16
CA ILE A 210 -7.56 -10.70 38.14
C ILE A 210 -6.29 -11.05 38.91
N SER A 211 -5.62 -12.15 38.56
CA SER A 211 -4.44 -12.57 39.30
C SER A 211 -3.26 -11.61 39.10
N ASP A 212 -2.45 -11.45 40.13
CA ASP A 212 -1.22 -10.65 40.07
C ASP A 212 -0.25 -11.20 39.00
N GLU A 213 -0.27 -12.49 38.72
CA GLU A 213 0.53 -13.10 37.65
C GLU A 213 0.15 -12.57 36.27
N ILE A 214 -1.13 -12.28 36.03
CA ILE A 214 -1.61 -11.64 34.81
C ILE A 214 -1.26 -10.15 34.86
N LEU A 215 -1.52 -9.45 35.97
CA LEU A 215 -1.27 -7.99 36.08
C LEU A 215 0.22 -7.63 35.97
N GLU A 216 1.11 -8.47 36.49
CA GLU A 216 2.56 -8.30 36.50
C GLU A 216 3.26 -8.92 35.28
N GLU A 217 2.50 -9.30 34.23
CA GLU A 217 3.05 -9.84 32.97
C GLU A 217 3.91 -11.10 33.16
N ARG A 218 3.56 -11.94 34.14
CA ARG A 218 4.26 -13.20 34.45
C ARG A 218 3.61 -14.42 33.80
N SER A 219 2.35 -14.31 33.39
CA SER A 219 1.63 -15.33 32.63
C SER A 219 2.24 -15.53 31.24
N GLN A 220 2.22 -16.78 30.75
CA GLN A 220 2.61 -17.13 29.37
C GLN A 220 1.40 -17.15 28.41
N GLU A 221 0.19 -16.93 28.93
CA GLU A 221 -1.06 -16.92 28.15
C GLU A 221 -1.36 -15.49 27.65
N GLU A 222 -2.02 -15.39 26.50
CA GLU A 222 -2.44 -14.11 25.93
C GLU A 222 -3.78 -13.67 26.56
N HIS A 223 -3.82 -12.43 27.07
CA HIS A 223 -4.95 -11.90 27.84
C HIS A 223 -5.66 -10.74 27.13
N SER A 224 -5.23 -10.36 25.93
CA SER A 224 -5.94 -9.41 25.08
C SER A 224 -5.75 -9.71 23.60
N SER A 225 -6.80 -9.47 22.81
CA SER A 225 -6.70 -9.58 21.34
C SER A 225 -6.16 -8.32 20.66
N LEU A 226 -5.77 -7.29 21.44
CA LEU A 226 -5.36 -5.98 20.94
C LEU A 226 -3.85 -5.86 20.68
N SER A 227 -3.46 -5.43 19.48
CA SER A 227 -2.04 -5.26 19.12
C SER A 227 -1.34 -4.12 19.85
N GLY A 228 -0.03 -4.25 20.14
CA GLY A 228 0.85 -3.18 20.64
C GLY A 228 2.00 -3.73 21.49
N TYR A 229 2.97 -2.88 21.85
CA TYR A 229 4.11 -3.22 22.72
C TYR A 229 3.80 -3.23 24.23
N GLN A 230 2.59 -2.79 24.61
CA GLN A 230 2.18 -2.69 26.00
C GLN A 230 1.43 -3.96 26.41
N HIS A 231 1.69 -4.45 27.62
CA HIS A 231 0.88 -5.48 28.26
C HIS A 231 -0.59 -5.03 28.35
N LYS A 232 -1.51 -5.86 27.83
CA LYS A 232 -2.93 -5.56 27.74
C LYS A 232 -3.74 -6.73 28.26
N ILE A 233 -4.83 -6.40 28.95
CA ILE A 233 -5.76 -7.38 29.52
C ILE A 233 -7.16 -6.91 29.14
N ASP A 234 -7.93 -7.77 28.49
CA ASP A 234 -9.35 -7.53 28.24
C ASP A 234 -10.11 -7.79 29.55
N ILE A 235 -10.98 -6.86 29.94
CA ILE A 235 -11.69 -6.92 31.24
C ILE A 235 -13.20 -6.88 31.07
N HIS A 236 -13.90 -7.60 31.95
CA HIS A 236 -15.33 -7.47 32.18
C HIS A 236 -15.56 -6.71 33.49
N VAL A 237 -16.38 -5.67 33.45
CA VAL A 237 -16.73 -4.84 34.61
C VAL A 237 -18.16 -5.14 35.04
N ASP A 238 -18.32 -5.74 36.20
CA ASP A 238 -19.63 -5.89 36.85
C ASP A 238 -19.93 -4.64 37.68
N PHE A 239 -20.72 -3.72 37.11
CA PHE A 239 -21.09 -2.45 37.74
C PHE A 239 -21.97 -2.62 38.99
N GLU A 240 -22.73 -3.72 39.10
CA GLU A 240 -23.60 -3.96 40.26
C GLU A 240 -22.81 -4.51 41.45
N LYS A 241 -21.88 -5.43 41.18
CA LYS A 241 -21.03 -6.04 42.22
C LYS A 241 -19.78 -5.24 42.54
N GLY A 242 -19.42 -4.26 41.70
CA GLY A 242 -18.18 -3.51 41.88
C GLY A 242 -16.94 -4.37 41.67
N VAL A 243 -16.97 -5.32 40.72
CA VAL A 243 -15.88 -6.26 40.48
C VAL A 243 -15.40 -6.17 39.03
N ILE A 244 -14.08 -6.25 38.85
CA ILE A 244 -13.42 -6.34 37.54
C ILE A 244 -12.80 -7.72 37.42
N THR A 245 -13.18 -8.48 36.39
CA THR A 245 -12.62 -9.80 36.06
C THR A 245 -11.98 -9.79 34.69
N GLU A 246 -11.11 -10.75 34.41
CA GLU A 246 -10.61 -11.01 33.05
C GLU A 246 -11.78 -11.37 32.11
N ALA A 247 -11.80 -10.78 30.91
CA ALA A 247 -12.71 -11.17 29.84
C ALA A 247 -12.06 -12.28 29.01
N LYS A 248 -12.57 -13.51 29.15
CA LYS A 248 -12.17 -14.66 28.33
C LYS A 248 -13.05 -14.80 27.08
#